data_AF-T0L3Y1-F1
#
_entry.id   AF-T0L3Y1-F1
#
_cell.length_a   1.000
_cell.length_b   1.000
_cell.length_c   1.000
_cell.angle_alpha   90.00
_cell.angle_beta   90.00
_cell.angle_gamma   90.00
#
_symmetry.space_group_name_H-M   'P 1'
#
loop_
_entity.id
_entity.type
_entity.pdbx_description
1 polymer ?
#
loop_
_entity_poly.entity_id
_entity_poly.type
_entity_poly.pdbx_seq_one_letter_code
_entity_poly.pdbx_strand_id
1 'polypeptide(L)'
;MQHETNKTPIKKAQDDSEIKERSKLLKQSLKNDDTTYISEYLLQRNNYKQLKYLDDSDIEKLGLMLLEFLDTPLRLVAVKMLKVIPEYVCNKKSLFDALKNRSISVDKLVYLKGKIDYIKMMKVENVNIEAEKVFKIEE
;
A
#
# COMPACT_ATOMS: atom_id res chain seq x y z
N MET A 1 -37.23 -22.84 -38.59
CA MET A 1 -37.59 -22.56 -37.18
C MET A 1 -36.31 -22.21 -36.45
N GLN A 2 -36.15 -20.93 -36.10
CA GLN A 2 -34.98 -20.41 -35.39
C GLN A 2 -35.18 -20.68 -33.90
N HIS A 3 -34.23 -21.37 -33.26
CA HIS A 3 -34.16 -21.46 -31.80
C HIS A 3 -33.13 -20.44 -31.30
N GLU A 4 -33.60 -19.24 -30.99
CA GLU A 4 -32.91 -18.36 -30.04
C GLU A 4 -33.27 -18.80 -28.63
N THR A 5 -32.27 -19.12 -27.81
CA THR A 5 -32.45 -19.17 -26.35
C THR A 5 -31.42 -18.26 -25.68
N ASN A 6 -31.80 -17.00 -25.56
CA ASN A 6 -31.18 -16.02 -24.67
C ASN A 6 -31.35 -16.48 -23.20
N LYS A 7 -30.37 -17.23 -22.67
CA LYS A 7 -30.26 -17.57 -21.23
C LYS A 7 -29.04 -16.90 -20.62
N THR A 8 -29.02 -15.57 -20.48
CA THR A 8 -27.99 -14.89 -19.65
C THR A 8 -28.31 -13.51 -19.02
N PRO A 9 -29.55 -13.12 -18.62
CA PRO A 9 -29.73 -11.89 -17.82
C PRO A 9 -29.79 -12.13 -16.29
N ILE A 10 -30.41 -13.22 -15.84
CA ILE A 10 -30.88 -13.35 -14.44
C ILE A 10 -29.73 -13.51 -13.44
N LYS A 11 -28.68 -14.27 -13.78
CA LYS A 11 -27.54 -14.51 -12.86
C LYS A 11 -26.69 -13.26 -12.59
N LYS A 12 -26.59 -12.33 -13.54
CA LYS A 12 -25.81 -11.09 -13.38
C LYS A 12 -26.50 -10.10 -12.43
N ALA A 13 -27.83 -10.03 -12.47
CA ALA A 13 -28.60 -9.12 -11.62
C ALA A 13 -28.58 -9.52 -10.13
N GLN A 14 -28.59 -10.83 -9.82
CA GLN A 14 -28.45 -11.32 -8.45
C GLN A 14 -27.05 -11.07 -7.87
N ASP A 15 -25.98 -11.31 -8.65
CA ASP A 15 -24.59 -11.05 -8.22
C ASP A 15 -24.39 -9.55 -7.90
N ASP A 16 -24.95 -8.65 -8.72
CA ASP A 16 -24.83 -7.20 -8.50
C ASP A 16 -25.56 -6.71 -7.24
N SER A 17 -26.74 -7.26 -6.98
CA SER A 17 -27.52 -6.96 -5.76
C SER A 17 -26.79 -7.40 -4.50
N GLU A 18 -26.22 -8.60 -4.51
CA GLU A 18 -25.47 -9.15 -3.36
C GLU A 18 -24.20 -8.33 -3.08
N ILE A 19 -23.48 -7.92 -4.12
CA ILE A 19 -22.29 -7.06 -3.97
C ILE A 19 -22.69 -5.68 -3.40
N LYS A 20 -23.83 -5.12 -3.82
CA LYS A 20 -24.35 -3.86 -3.29
C LYS A 20 -24.77 -3.98 -1.82
N GLU A 21 -25.25 -5.13 -1.37
CA GLU A 21 -25.54 -5.32 0.05
C GLU A 21 -24.26 -5.43 0.87
N ARG A 22 -23.27 -6.19 0.39
CA ARG A 22 -21.95 -6.30 1.05
C ARG A 22 -21.21 -4.98 1.12
N SER A 23 -21.37 -4.10 0.13
CA SER A 23 -20.75 -2.78 0.16
C SER A 23 -21.34 -1.88 1.25
N LYS A 24 -22.61 -2.06 1.65
CA LYS A 24 -23.18 -1.34 2.81
C LYS A 24 -22.46 -1.73 4.10
N LEU A 25 -22.19 -3.03 4.28
CA LEU A 25 -21.45 -3.52 5.45
C LEU A 25 -20.02 -2.97 5.44
N LEU A 26 -19.35 -2.97 4.28
CA LEU A 26 -18.03 -2.35 4.12
C LEU A 26 -18.03 -0.86 4.49
N LYS A 27 -19.02 -0.08 4.02
CA LYS A 27 -19.16 1.33 4.42
C LYS A 27 -19.30 1.48 5.93
N GLN A 28 -20.10 0.62 6.57
CA GLN A 28 -20.30 0.68 8.01
C GLN A 28 -19.00 0.35 8.78
N SER A 29 -18.26 -0.67 8.34
CA SER A 29 -16.96 -1.03 8.92
C SER A 29 -15.92 0.07 8.73
N LEU A 30 -15.90 0.74 7.57
CA LEU A 30 -15.06 1.91 7.34
C LEU A 30 -15.42 3.06 8.28
N LYS A 31 -16.71 3.34 8.50
CA LYS A 31 -17.13 4.38 9.46
C LYS A 31 -16.71 4.08 10.89
N ASN A 32 -16.74 2.79 11.27
CA ASN A 32 -16.41 2.34 12.62
C ASN A 32 -14.92 2.02 12.83
N ASP A 33 -14.07 2.19 11.81
CA ASP A 33 -12.65 1.81 11.84
C ASP A 33 -12.45 0.33 12.24
N ASP A 34 -13.34 -0.54 11.78
CA ASP A 34 -13.35 -1.97 12.11
C ASP A 34 -12.31 -2.74 11.28
N THR A 35 -11.07 -2.77 11.79
CA THR A 35 -9.95 -3.47 11.15
C THR A 35 -10.18 -4.99 11.01
N THR A 36 -10.99 -5.59 11.89
CA THR A 36 -11.29 -7.02 11.85
C THR A 36 -12.09 -7.33 10.59
N TYR A 37 -13.17 -6.60 10.34
CA TYR A 37 -13.94 -6.77 9.11
C TYR A 37 -13.12 -6.44 7.86
N ILE A 38 -12.30 -5.38 7.88
CA ILE A 38 -11.45 -5.03 6.74
C ILE A 38 -10.45 -6.17 6.40
N SER A 39 -9.93 -6.85 7.42
CA SER A 39 -9.06 -8.00 7.24
C SER A 39 -9.76 -9.18 6.54
N GLU A 40 -11.02 -9.45 6.90
CA GLU A 40 -11.84 -10.47 6.25
C GLU A 40 -12.23 -10.06 4.83
N TYR A 41 -12.60 -8.79 4.63
CA TYR A 41 -12.91 -8.21 3.33
C TYR A 41 -11.74 -8.36 2.34
N LEU A 42 -10.50 -8.19 2.80
CA LEU A 42 -9.32 -8.39 1.95
C LEU A 42 -9.21 -9.81 1.42
N LEU A 43 -9.63 -10.81 2.20
CA LEU A 43 -9.58 -12.23 1.82
C LEU A 43 -10.73 -12.66 0.90
N GLN A 44 -11.77 -11.84 0.76
CA GLN A 44 -12.92 -12.15 -0.10
C GLN A 44 -12.52 -12.15 -1.58
N ARG A 45 -13.05 -13.13 -2.33
CA ARG A 45 -12.89 -13.16 -3.79
C ARG A 45 -13.65 -12.00 -4.43
N ASN A 46 -13.01 -11.35 -5.40
CA ASN A 46 -13.58 -10.23 -6.15
C ASN A 46 -14.03 -9.03 -5.30
N ASN A 47 -13.38 -8.82 -4.15
CA ASN A 47 -13.65 -7.70 -3.25
C ASN A 47 -13.57 -6.31 -3.92
N TYR A 48 -12.73 -6.15 -4.95
CA TYR A 48 -12.65 -4.93 -5.77
C TYR A 48 -13.99 -4.54 -6.42
N LYS A 49 -14.90 -5.50 -6.68
CA LYS A 49 -16.22 -5.20 -7.25
C LYS A 49 -17.08 -4.34 -6.31
N GLN A 50 -16.81 -4.34 -5.01
CA GLN A 50 -17.55 -3.52 -4.05
C GLN A 50 -17.15 -2.04 -4.12
N LEU A 51 -15.95 -1.73 -4.64
CA LEU A 51 -15.42 -0.35 -4.72
C LEU A 51 -16.32 0.57 -5.54
N LYS A 52 -16.98 0.06 -6.59
CA LYS A 52 -17.89 0.85 -7.43
C LYS A 52 -19.13 1.40 -6.70
N TYR A 53 -19.39 0.92 -5.48
CA TYR A 53 -20.51 1.38 -4.64
C TYR A 53 -20.05 2.25 -3.46
N LEU A 54 -18.75 2.46 -3.32
CA LEU A 54 -18.18 3.37 -2.34
C LEU A 54 -18.12 4.78 -2.94
N ASP A 55 -18.19 5.79 -2.07
CA ASP A 55 -17.89 7.16 -2.49
C ASP A 55 -16.39 7.44 -2.33
N ASP A 56 -15.90 8.54 -2.90
CA ASP A 56 -14.47 8.89 -2.86
C ASP A 56 -13.91 8.94 -1.43
N SER A 57 -14.72 9.40 -0.47
CA SER A 57 -14.32 9.48 0.95
C SER A 57 -14.15 8.09 1.56
N ASP A 58 -15.08 7.16 1.33
CA ASP A 58 -15.00 5.79 1.80
C ASP A 58 -13.79 5.08 1.19
N ILE A 59 -13.51 5.30 -0.09
CA ILE A 59 -12.38 4.67 -0.78
C ILE A 59 -11.04 5.24 -0.29
N GLU A 60 -10.96 6.56 -0.07
CA GLU A 60 -9.80 7.18 0.53
C GLU A 60 -9.54 6.61 1.93
N LYS A 61 -10.59 6.52 2.75
CA LYS A 61 -10.50 5.94 4.10
C LYS A 61 -10.03 4.48 4.06
N LEU A 62 -10.60 3.67 3.16
CA LEU A 62 -10.15 2.31 2.93
C LEU A 62 -8.66 2.29 2.56
N GLY A 63 -8.22 3.15 1.64
CA GLY A 63 -6.82 3.26 1.24
C GLY A 63 -5.88 3.55 2.40
N LEU A 64 -6.27 4.45 3.31
CA LEU A 64 -5.48 4.76 4.51
C LEU A 64 -5.43 3.57 5.48
N MET A 65 -6.56 2.91 5.76
CA MET A 65 -6.59 1.70 6.60
C MET A 65 -5.74 0.57 6.02
N LEU A 66 -5.73 0.41 4.69
CA LEU A 66 -4.93 -0.61 4.02
C LEU A 66 -3.43 -0.43 4.21
N LEU A 67 -2.98 0.79 4.52
CA LEU A 67 -1.58 1.01 4.85
C LEU A 67 -1.22 0.21 6.10
N GLU A 68 -2.03 0.19 7.15
CA GLU A 68 -1.75 -0.54 8.40
C GLU A 68 -1.41 -2.02 8.17
N PHE A 69 -2.09 -2.65 7.20
CA PHE A 69 -1.87 -4.05 6.85
C PHE A 69 -0.55 -4.33 6.12
N LEU A 70 0.22 -3.31 5.70
CA LEU A 70 1.49 -3.48 5.00
C LEU A 70 2.60 -4.13 5.86
N ASP A 71 2.47 -4.06 7.19
CA ASP A 71 3.41 -4.72 8.12
C ASP A 71 2.84 -6.02 8.71
N THR A 72 1.69 -6.49 8.19
CA THR A 72 1.00 -7.70 8.64
C THR A 72 1.15 -8.84 7.62
N PRO A 73 0.78 -10.09 7.95
CA PRO A 73 0.72 -11.18 6.97
C PRO A 73 -0.20 -10.91 5.77
N LEU A 74 -1.16 -9.98 5.90
CA LEU A 74 -2.07 -9.58 4.81
C LEU A 74 -1.44 -8.61 3.81
N ARG A 75 -0.17 -8.22 3.98
CA ARG A 75 0.55 -7.26 3.14
C ARG A 75 0.34 -7.46 1.65
N LEU A 76 0.49 -8.68 1.14
CA LEU A 76 0.36 -8.95 -0.30
C LEU A 76 -1.03 -8.65 -0.84
N VAL A 77 -2.07 -8.91 -0.04
CA VAL A 77 -3.46 -8.69 -0.42
C VAL A 77 -3.80 -7.19 -0.31
N ALA A 78 -3.31 -6.53 0.74
CA ALA A 78 -3.43 -5.09 0.92
C ALA A 78 -2.77 -4.31 -0.23
N VAL A 79 -1.55 -4.69 -0.65
CA VAL A 79 -0.85 -4.07 -1.80
C VAL A 79 -1.64 -4.25 -3.10
N LYS A 80 -2.22 -5.44 -3.33
CA LYS A 80 -3.06 -5.67 -4.52
C LYS A 80 -4.27 -4.75 -4.53
N MET A 81 -4.93 -4.56 -3.40
CA MET A 81 -6.08 -3.65 -3.29
C MET A 81 -5.66 -2.18 -3.45
N LEU A 82 -4.56 -1.77 -2.80
CA LEU A 82 -3.99 -0.42 -2.94
C LEU A 82 -3.60 -0.09 -4.38
N LYS A 83 -3.25 -1.07 -5.21
CA LYS A 83 -3.00 -0.88 -6.64
C LYS A 83 -4.26 -0.53 -7.42
N VAL A 84 -5.42 -1.06 -7.00
CA VAL A 84 -6.72 -0.88 -7.67
C VAL A 84 -7.43 0.40 -7.22
N ILE A 85 -7.30 0.79 -5.95
CA ILE A 85 -7.95 1.99 -5.39
C ILE A 85 -7.78 3.27 -6.22
N PRO A 86 -6.59 3.60 -6.76
CA PRO A 86 -6.40 4.78 -7.60
C PRO A 86 -7.24 4.82 -8.88
N GLU A 87 -7.83 3.70 -9.31
CA GLU A 87 -8.77 3.66 -10.44
C GLU A 87 -10.15 4.20 -10.06
N TYR A 88 -10.47 4.26 -8.76
CA TYR A 88 -11.80 4.60 -8.23
C TYR A 88 -11.82 5.92 -7.43
N VAL A 89 -10.67 6.55 -7.19
CA VAL A 89 -10.58 7.81 -6.44
C VAL A 89 -10.18 8.97 -7.35
N CYS A 90 -10.94 10.07 -7.30
CA CYS A 90 -10.60 11.30 -8.02
C CYS A 90 -9.38 12.00 -7.40
N ASN A 91 -9.38 12.18 -6.07
CA ASN A 91 -8.30 12.85 -5.33
C ASN A 91 -7.35 11.86 -4.67
N LYS A 92 -6.18 11.67 -5.26
CA LYS A 92 -5.20 10.67 -4.79
C LYS A 92 -4.15 11.24 -3.83
N LYS A 93 -4.18 12.56 -3.58
CA LYS A 93 -3.08 13.28 -2.93
C LYS A 93 -2.80 12.75 -1.52
N SER A 94 -3.84 12.66 -0.70
CA SER A 94 -3.78 12.17 0.68
C SER A 94 -3.21 10.75 0.77
N LEU A 95 -3.71 9.84 -0.07
CA LEU A 95 -3.21 8.46 -0.14
C LEU A 95 -1.73 8.39 -0.53
N PHE A 96 -1.31 9.17 -1.54
CA PHE A 96 0.10 9.21 -1.96
C PHE A 96 1.01 9.86 -0.92
N ASP A 97 0.56 10.92 -0.24
CA ASP A 97 1.31 11.55 0.83
C ASP A 97 1.48 10.57 2.01
N ALA A 98 0.44 9.81 2.36
CA ALA A 98 0.51 8.78 3.39
C ALA A 98 1.47 7.63 3.00
N LEU A 99 1.42 7.16 1.75
CA LEU A 99 2.38 6.18 1.22
C LEU A 99 3.82 6.69 1.26
N LYS A 100 4.03 7.95 0.87
CA LYS A 100 5.35 8.60 0.89
C LYS A 100 5.90 8.68 2.32
N ASN A 101 5.09 9.14 3.27
CA ASN A 101 5.46 9.19 4.68
C ASN A 101 5.84 7.80 5.21
N ARG A 102 5.12 6.74 4.82
CA ARG A 102 5.46 5.37 5.23
C ARG A 102 6.76 4.87 4.60
N SER A 103 7.02 5.20 3.34
CA SER A 103 8.25 4.78 2.64
C SER A 103 9.52 5.42 3.23
N ILE A 104 9.39 6.61 3.82
CA ILE A 104 10.49 7.36 4.42
C ILE A 104 10.58 6.97 5.90
N SER A 105 11.29 5.89 6.20
CA SER A 105 11.63 5.56 7.59
C SER A 105 12.83 6.42 8.02
N VAL A 106 12.60 7.34 8.96
CA VAL A 106 13.64 8.19 9.55
C VAL A 106 14.77 7.34 10.12
N ASP A 107 14.46 6.22 10.79
CA ASP A 107 15.46 5.31 11.33
C ASP A 107 16.35 4.70 10.25
N LYS A 108 15.78 4.30 9.11
CA LYS A 108 16.56 3.82 7.96
C LYS A 108 17.45 4.93 7.39
N LEU A 109 16.97 6.17 7.34
CA LEU A 109 17.75 7.32 6.88
C LEU A 109 18.90 7.65 7.84
N VAL A 110 18.66 7.62 9.16
CA VAL A 110 19.68 7.83 10.20
C VAL A 110 20.73 6.72 10.12
N TYR A 111 20.31 5.46 9.96
CA TYR A 111 21.21 4.33 9.78
C TYR A 111 22.08 4.45 8.52
N LEU A 112 21.48 4.84 7.39
CA LEU A 112 22.20 5.11 6.14
C LEU A 112 23.20 6.27 6.29
N LYS A 113 22.81 7.35 6.97
CA LYS A 113 23.71 8.47 7.28
C LYS A 113 24.89 7.99 8.12
N GLY A 114 24.65 7.22 9.19
CA GLY A 114 25.71 6.67 10.03
C GLY A 114 26.71 5.82 9.24
N LYS A 115 26.23 4.98 8.31
CA LYS A 115 27.11 4.22 7.40
C LYS A 115 27.93 5.12 6.47
N ILE A 116 27.31 6.15 5.91
CA ILE A 116 28.01 7.12 5.05
C ILE A 116 29.09 7.85 5.84
N ASP A 117 28.80 8.30 7.05
CA ASP A 117 29.74 9.02 7.91
C ASP A 117 30.91 8.11 8.32
N TYR A 118 30.64 6.84 8.66
CA TYR A 118 31.67 5.85 8.93
C TYR A 118 32.61 5.62 7.73
N ILE A 119 32.05 5.45 6.52
CA ILE A 119 32.86 5.29 5.30
C ILE A 119 33.72 6.52 5.03
N LYS A 120 33.20 7.72 5.29
CA LYS A 120 33.97 8.97 5.15
C LYS A 120 35.13 9.01 6.14
N MET A 121 34.90 8.67 7.41
CA MET A 121 35.94 8.59 8.43
C MET A 121 37.04 7.59 8.06
N MET A 122 36.66 6.39 7.63
CA MET A 122 37.62 5.38 7.18
C MET A 122 38.44 5.83 5.97
N LYS A 123 37.85 6.60 5.03
CA LYS A 123 38.61 7.16 3.90
C LYS A 123 39.63 8.22 4.36
N VAL A 124 39.30 9.04 5.35
CA VAL A 124 40.22 10.04 5.91
C VAL A 124 41.35 9.38 6.69
N GLU A 125 41.07 8.33 7.47
CA GLU A 125 42.09 7.55 8.17
C GLU A 125 43.07 6.89 7.19
N ASN A 126 42.59 6.29 6.10
CA ASN A 126 43.46 5.67 5.09
C ASN A 126 44.34 6.70 4.36
N VAL A 127 43.84 7.91 4.08
CA VAL A 127 44.64 8.98 3.46
C VAL A 127 45.73 9.49 4.40
N ASN A 128 45.46 9.60 5.71
CA ASN A 128 46.48 10.00 6.69
C ASN A 128 47.56 8.93 6.88
N ILE A 129 47.20 7.63 6.83
CA ILE A 129 48.17 6.53 6.91
C ILE A 129 49.07 6.48 5.67
N GLU A 130 48.54 6.76 4.47
CA GLU A 130 49.35 6.86 3.25
C GLU A 130 50.26 8.09 3.28
N ALA A 131 49.77 9.25 3.74
CA ALA A 131 50.59 10.45 3.89
C ALA A 131 51.77 10.22 4.86
N GLU A 132 51.54 9.64 6.04
CA GLU A 132 52.62 9.34 7.01
C GLU A 132 53.65 8.32 6.49
N LYS A 133 53.24 7.39 5.63
CA LYS A 133 54.17 6.44 5.00
C LYS A 133 55.05 7.11 3.95
N VAL A 134 54.53 8.07 3.19
CA VAL A 134 55.32 8.83 2.21
C VAL A 134 56.36 9.71 2.92
N PHE A 135 55.99 10.36 4.04
CA PHE A 135 56.92 11.19 4.81
C PHE A 135 58.07 10.41 5.48
N LYS A 136 57.88 9.13 5.82
CA LYS A 136 58.92 8.27 6.44
C LYS A 136 59.91 7.65 5.45
N ILE A 137 59.70 7.80 4.14
CA ILE A 137 60.58 7.27 3.09
C ILE A 137 61.59 8.35 2.63
N GLU A 138 61.40 9.61 3.00
CA GLU A 138 62.24 10.75 2.60
C GLU A 138 63.23 11.24 3.69
N GLU A 139 63.37 10.53 4.82
CA GLU A 139 64.46 10.70 5.81
C GLU A 139 65.50 9.57 5.69
#